data_AF-A0A5C5ZXY5-F1
#
_entry.id   AF-A0A5C5ZXY5-F1
#
_cell.length_a   1.000
_cell.length_b   1.000
_cell.length_c   1.000
_cell.angle_alpha   90.00
_cell.angle_beta   90.00
_cell.angle_gamma   90.00
#
_symmetry.space_group_name_H-M   'P 1'
#
loop_
_entity.id
_entity.type
_entity.pdbx_description
1 polymer ?
#
loop_
_entity_poly.entity_id
_entity_poly.type
_entity_poly.pdbx_seq_one_letter_code
_entity_poly.pdbx_strand_id
1 'polypeptide(L)'
;MLEQARGMELPVRYLVRGLDFKHSNRFDQAFADNGVSVEPTAPRAPNQNAFIERWIGSIRGECLNRFIVFDLGHLDHLVASYLDYYHQARPHQRKENKPLLGVWPEVDDPPEKGEEIVCRKWLGGVLKHYERKAA
;
A
#
# COMPACT_ATOMS: atom_id res chain seq x y z
N MET A 1 4.71 -8.78 9.17
CA MET A 1 5.34 -8.27 7.92
C MET A 1 5.86 -9.39 7.01
N LEU A 2 6.69 -10.35 7.49
CA LEU A 2 7.15 -11.47 6.66
C LEU A 2 6.03 -12.44 6.22
N GLU A 3 5.03 -12.70 7.07
CA GLU A 3 3.90 -13.59 6.72
C GLU A 3 3.01 -13.03 5.60
N GLN A 4 2.79 -11.70 5.53
CA GLN A 4 2.03 -11.08 4.44
C GLN A 4 2.79 -11.11 3.10
N ALA A 5 4.13 -11.06 3.14
CA ALA A 5 4.96 -11.14 1.94
C ALA A 5 5.13 -12.57 1.42
N ARG A 6 5.03 -13.59 2.29
CA ARG A 6 5.19 -15.02 1.92
C ARG A 6 4.12 -15.53 0.95
N GLY A 7 2.93 -14.93 0.93
CA GLY A 7 1.82 -15.33 0.05
C GLY A 7 1.73 -14.56 -1.26
N MET A 8 2.59 -13.58 -1.51
CA MET A 8 2.53 -12.75 -2.71
C MET A 8 3.42 -13.34 -3.81
N GLU A 9 2.82 -14.07 -4.76
CA GLU A 9 3.48 -14.43 -6.02
C GLU A 9 3.60 -13.19 -6.92
N LEU A 10 4.48 -12.26 -6.54
CA LEU A 10 4.92 -11.20 -7.42
C LEU A 10 6.22 -11.67 -8.08
N PRO A 11 6.33 -11.69 -9.42
CA PRO A 11 7.59 -11.98 -10.09
C PRO A 11 8.52 -10.76 -9.93
N VAL A 12 9.06 -10.58 -8.73
CA VAL A 12 9.98 -9.51 -8.37
C VAL A 12 11.29 -9.77 -9.11
N ARG A 13 11.68 -8.86 -10.01
CA ARG A 13 12.98 -8.93 -10.71
C ARG A 13 14.05 -8.09 -10.05
N TYR A 14 13.63 -7.01 -9.38
CA TYR A 14 14.51 -6.04 -8.74
C TYR A 14 14.01 -5.71 -7.34
N LEU A 15 14.92 -5.68 -6.38
CA LEU A 15 14.69 -5.16 -5.03
C LEU A 15 15.46 -3.85 -4.87
N VAL A 16 14.76 -2.72 -4.91
CA VAL A 16 15.34 -1.44 -4.54
C VAL A 16 15.26 -1.28 -3.03
N ARG A 17 16.38 -1.05 -2.36
CA ARG A 17 16.43 -0.89 -0.89
C ARG A 17 17.37 0.21 -0.43
N GLY A 18 17.08 0.76 0.75
CA GLY A 18 17.98 1.70 1.42
C GLY A 18 19.29 1.07 1.90
N LEU A 19 20.19 1.89 2.43
CA LEU A 19 21.46 1.47 3.04
C LEU A 19 21.38 1.29 4.57
N ASP A 20 20.18 1.02 5.11
CA ASP A 20 20.01 0.74 6.54
C ASP A 20 20.82 -0.51 6.93
N PHE A 21 21.50 -0.45 8.08
CA PHE A 21 22.35 -1.53 8.61
C PHE A 21 21.59 -2.85 8.82
N LYS A 22 20.25 -2.82 8.88
CA LYS A 22 19.40 -4.01 8.95
C LYS A 22 19.48 -4.86 7.68
N HIS A 23 19.87 -4.28 6.54
CA HIS A 23 20.06 -4.99 5.28
C HIS A 23 21.46 -5.63 5.23
N SER A 24 21.60 -6.76 5.92
CA SER A 24 22.83 -7.55 5.92
C SER A 24 23.10 -8.22 4.56
N ASN A 25 24.34 -8.65 4.30
CA ASN A 25 24.66 -9.44 3.10
C ASN A 25 23.79 -10.71 2.97
N ARG A 26 23.41 -11.32 4.10
CA ARG A 26 22.51 -12.50 4.10
C ARG A 26 21.09 -12.14 3.65
N PHE A 27 20.64 -10.92 3.94
CA PHE A 27 19.35 -10.42 3.44
C PHE A 27 19.40 -10.32 1.92
N ASP A 28 20.43 -9.69 1.35
CA ASP A 28 20.58 -9.55 -0.10
C ASP A 28 20.72 -10.91 -0.79
N GLN A 29 21.49 -11.83 -0.21
CA GLN A 29 21.68 -13.17 -0.75
C GLN A 29 20.37 -13.96 -0.87
N ALA A 30 19.47 -13.83 0.10
CA ALA A 30 18.18 -14.53 0.05
C ALA A 30 17.32 -14.10 -1.17
N PHE A 31 17.47 -12.86 -1.64
CA PHE A 31 16.81 -12.39 -2.86
C PHE A 31 17.55 -12.84 -4.11
N ALA A 32 18.88 -12.75 -4.11
CA ALA A 32 19.73 -13.18 -5.23
C ALA A 32 19.56 -14.69 -5.53
N ASP A 33 19.46 -15.53 -4.51
CA ASP A 33 19.23 -16.98 -4.64
C ASP A 33 17.88 -17.31 -5.32
N ASN A 34 16.94 -16.36 -5.28
CA ASN A 34 15.63 -16.45 -5.94
C ASN A 34 15.59 -15.67 -7.26
N GLY A 35 16.74 -15.29 -7.83
CA GLY A 35 16.84 -14.62 -9.13
C GLY A 35 16.46 -13.13 -9.10
N VAL A 36 16.39 -12.50 -7.93
CA VAL A 36 16.08 -11.08 -7.77
C VAL A 36 17.37 -10.26 -7.73
N SER A 37 17.51 -9.25 -8.58
CA SER A 37 18.63 -8.30 -8.52
C SER A 37 18.42 -7.32 -7.37
N VAL A 38 19.37 -7.23 -6.45
CA VAL A 38 19.31 -6.29 -5.33
C VAL A 38 20.01 -5.00 -5.74
N GLU A 39 19.28 -3.89 -5.67
CA GLU A 39 19.70 -2.56 -6.12
C GLU A 39 19.71 -1.59 -4.92
N PRO A 40 20.84 -1.44 -4.21
CA PRO A 40 20.96 -0.46 -3.13
C PRO A 40 20.86 0.98 -3.66
N THR A 41 20.08 1.82 -2.97
CA THR A 41 20.11 3.26 -3.25
C THR A 41 21.47 3.87 -2.90
N ALA A 42 21.85 4.92 -3.60
CA ALA A 42 23.03 5.72 -3.29
C ALA A 42 22.98 6.30 -1.86
N PRO A 43 24.14 6.49 -1.20
CA PRO A 43 24.21 7.12 0.10
C PRO A 43 23.50 8.47 0.14
N ARG A 44 22.62 8.64 1.13
CA ARG A 44 21.86 9.89 1.36
C ARG A 44 20.99 10.33 0.17
N ALA A 45 20.48 9.38 -0.62
CA ALA A 45 19.58 9.63 -1.75
C ALA A 45 18.13 9.14 -1.48
N PRO A 46 17.36 9.78 -0.58
CA PRO A 46 15.99 9.35 -0.25
C PRO A 46 15.04 9.39 -1.45
N ASN A 47 15.33 10.24 -2.45
CA ASN A 47 14.58 10.31 -3.70
C ASN A 47 14.66 9.02 -4.54
N GLN A 48 15.73 8.23 -4.42
CA GLN A 48 15.82 6.92 -5.09
C GLN A 48 14.90 5.87 -4.45
N ASN A 49 14.40 6.13 -3.24
CA ASN A 49 13.44 5.30 -2.52
C ASN A 49 12.05 5.96 -2.43
N ALA A 50 11.77 6.94 -3.29
CA ALA A 50 10.60 7.82 -3.14
C ALA A 50 9.26 7.07 -3.04
N PHE A 51 9.12 5.91 -3.71
CA PHE A 51 7.88 5.12 -3.67
C PHE A 51 7.58 4.57 -2.27
N ILE A 52 8.54 3.92 -1.62
CA ILE A 52 8.32 3.38 -0.28
C ILE A 52 8.24 4.50 0.75
N GLU A 53 9.02 5.58 0.61
CA GLU A 53 8.92 6.74 1.50
C GLU A 53 7.53 7.39 1.41
N ARG A 54 7.00 7.53 0.19
CA ARG A 54 5.63 8.02 -0.02
C ARG A 54 4.61 7.08 0.60
N TRP A 55 4.75 5.77 0.41
CA TRP A 55 3.87 4.76 1.01
C TRP A 55 3.87 4.81 2.55
N ILE A 56 5.07 4.85 3.16
CA ILE A 56 5.28 4.97 4.60
C ILE A 56 4.61 6.25 5.13
N GLY A 57 4.77 7.38 4.43
CA GLY A 57 4.10 8.63 4.79
C GLY A 57 2.58 8.51 4.74
N SER A 58 2.03 7.85 3.72
CA SER A 58 0.58 7.63 3.57
C SER A 58 0.01 6.79 4.70
N ILE A 59 0.58 5.61 5.01
CA ILE A 59 0.05 4.76 6.10
C ILE A 59 0.13 5.46 7.47
N ARG A 60 1.20 6.22 7.73
CA ARG A 60 1.31 6.98 8.98
C ARG A 60 0.24 8.08 9.06
N GLY A 61 0.13 8.92 8.04
CA GLY A 61 -0.77 10.08 8.06
C GLY A 61 -2.26 9.72 7.98
N GLU A 62 -2.60 8.69 7.21
CA GLU A 62 -3.99 8.28 6.97
C GLU A 62 -4.49 7.31 8.04
N CYS A 63 -3.62 6.46 8.58
CA CYS A 63 -4.00 5.39 9.52
C CYS A 63 -3.28 5.51 10.87
N LEU A 64 -1.98 5.22 10.94
CA LEU A 64 -1.33 4.93 12.24
C LEU A 64 -1.30 6.11 13.21
N ASN A 65 -1.23 7.34 12.72
CA ASN A 65 -1.27 8.54 13.57
C ASN A 65 -2.67 8.83 14.15
N ARG A 66 -3.71 8.10 13.71
CA ARG A 66 -5.09 8.24 14.19
C ARG A 66 -5.43 7.31 15.35
N PHE A 67 -4.53 6.38 15.71
CA PHE A 67 -4.77 5.35 16.70
C PHE A 67 -3.66 5.31 17.75
N ILE A 68 -4.05 4.97 18.98
CA ILE A 68 -3.11 4.50 20.00
C ILE A 68 -3.07 2.98 19.89
N VAL A 69 -1.88 2.44 19.62
CA VAL A 69 -1.66 1.00 19.48
C VAL A 69 -1.49 0.38 20.86
N PHE A 70 -2.27 -0.66 21.17
CA PHE A 70 -2.29 -1.30 22.49
C PHE A 70 -1.43 -2.56 22.54
N ASP A 71 -1.35 -3.29 21.43
CA ASP A 71 -0.55 -4.50 21.29
C ASP A 71 -0.22 -4.76 19.81
N LEU A 72 0.53 -5.84 19.54
CA LEU A 72 0.93 -6.23 18.19
C LEU A 72 -0.26 -6.69 17.33
N GLY A 73 -1.25 -7.39 17.91
CA GLY A 73 -2.43 -7.83 17.18
C GLY A 73 -3.30 -6.65 16.72
N HIS A 74 -3.39 -5.61 17.54
CA HIS A 74 -4.02 -4.35 17.17
C HIS A 74 -3.26 -3.67 16.02
N LEU A 75 -1.92 -3.59 16.10
CA LEU A 75 -1.12 -3.02 15.00
C LEU A 75 -1.31 -3.81 13.70
N ASP A 76 -1.28 -5.14 13.77
CA ASP A 76 -1.47 -6.01 12.61
C ASP A 76 -2.86 -5.81 11.99
N HIS A 77 -3.90 -5.66 12.81
CA HIS A 77 -5.25 -5.34 12.35
C HIS A 77 -5.32 -3.98 11.64
N LEU A 78 -4.71 -2.93 12.21
CA LEU A 78 -4.66 -1.60 11.61
C LEU A 78 -3.93 -1.62 10.25
N VAL A 79 -2.77 -2.30 10.18
CA VAL A 79 -1.97 -2.41 8.96
C VAL A 79 -2.71 -3.24 7.90
N ALA A 80 -3.29 -4.37 8.27
CA ALA A 80 -4.06 -5.21 7.34
C ALA A 80 -5.28 -4.46 6.77
N SER A 81 -6.03 -3.76 7.62
CA SER A 81 -7.17 -2.94 7.19
C SER A 81 -6.74 -1.78 6.28
N TYR A 82 -5.59 -1.15 6.58
CA TYR A 82 -5.05 -0.11 5.71
C TYR A 82 -4.59 -0.68 4.36
N LEU A 83 -3.95 -1.84 4.32
CA LEU A 83 -3.52 -2.49 3.07
C LEU A 83 -4.71 -2.84 2.19
N ASP A 84 -5.81 -3.34 2.77
CA ASP A 84 -7.05 -3.61 2.05
C ASP A 84 -7.59 -2.34 1.39
N TYR A 85 -7.72 -1.25 2.16
CA TYR A 85 -8.10 0.06 1.65
C TYR A 85 -7.11 0.60 0.59
N TYR A 86 -5.80 0.53 0.86
CA TYR A 86 -4.75 1.08 0.01
C TYR A 86 -4.76 0.45 -1.40
N HIS A 87 -4.97 -0.86 -1.46
CA HIS A 87 -5.02 -1.60 -2.71
C HIS A 87 -6.37 -1.47 -3.43
N GLN A 88 -7.48 -1.60 -2.71
CA GLN A 88 -8.80 -1.70 -3.32
C GLN A 88 -9.53 -0.36 -3.51
N ALA A 89 -9.19 0.68 -2.77
CA ALA A 89 -10.07 1.85 -2.64
C ALA A 89 -9.35 3.20 -2.63
N ARG A 90 -8.08 3.26 -2.23
CA ARG A 90 -7.33 4.51 -2.17
C ARG A 90 -7.02 5.01 -3.59
N PRO A 91 -7.30 6.29 -3.91
CA PRO A 91 -6.97 6.86 -5.21
C PRO A 91 -5.46 7.08 -5.37
N HIS A 92 -4.93 6.81 -6.56
CA HIS A 92 -3.53 7.03 -6.89
C HIS A 92 -3.39 7.95 -8.11
N GLN A 93 -2.81 9.13 -7.92
CA GLN A 93 -2.70 10.15 -8.98
C GLN A 93 -2.03 9.64 -10.26
N ARG A 94 -0.99 8.81 -10.13
CA ARG A 94 -0.30 8.20 -11.28
C ARG A 94 -1.18 7.18 -12.04
N LYS A 95 -2.25 6.69 -11.44
CA LYS A 95 -3.27 5.82 -12.05
C LYS A 95 -4.58 6.58 -12.29
N GLU A 96 -4.52 7.87 -12.61
CA GLU A 96 -5.73 8.68 -12.88
C GLU A 96 -6.72 8.66 -11.70
N ASN A 97 -6.20 8.69 -10.47
CA ASN A 97 -6.98 8.55 -9.22
C ASN A 97 -7.72 7.21 -9.05
N LYS A 98 -7.41 6.18 -9.85
CA LYS A 98 -7.96 4.84 -9.72
C LYS A 98 -7.19 4.04 -8.65
N PRO A 99 -7.87 3.12 -7.92
CA PRO A 99 -7.21 2.16 -7.03
C PRO A 99 -6.21 1.23 -7.74
N LEU A 100 -5.36 0.57 -6.94
CA LEU A 100 -4.31 -0.30 -7.49
C LEU A 100 -4.88 -1.59 -8.06
N LEU A 101 -5.82 -2.19 -7.33
CA LEU A 101 -6.55 -3.41 -7.71
C LEU A 101 -7.99 -3.08 -8.11
N GLY A 102 -8.62 -4.00 -8.83
CA GLY A 102 -10.00 -3.87 -9.32
C GLY A 102 -10.10 -3.37 -10.76
N VAL A 103 -11.31 -3.44 -11.30
CA VAL A 103 -11.67 -2.90 -12.62
C VAL A 103 -12.42 -1.60 -12.38
N TRP A 104 -11.92 -0.52 -12.97
CA TRP A 104 -12.46 0.82 -12.80
C TRP A 104 -12.85 1.39 -14.16
N PRO A 105 -13.95 2.16 -14.24
CA PRO A 105 -14.33 2.83 -15.47
C PRO A 105 -13.17 3.65 -16.06
N GLU A 106 -13.09 3.71 -17.39
CA GLU A 106 -12.08 4.56 -18.04
C GLU A 106 -12.37 6.05 -17.81
N VAL A 107 -13.66 6.40 -17.75
CA VAL A 107 -14.16 7.76 -17.60
C VAL A 107 -14.81 7.91 -16.23
N ASP A 108 -14.43 8.96 -15.51
CA ASP A 108 -15.13 9.41 -14.31
C ASP A 108 -16.33 10.27 -14.73
N ASP A 109 -17.54 9.72 -14.68
CA ASP A 109 -18.77 10.47 -14.87
C ASP A 109 -19.42 10.84 -13.51
N PRO A 110 -20.15 11.97 -13.42
CA PRO A 110 -20.90 12.31 -12.22
C PRO A 110 -22.14 11.41 -12.07
N PRO A 111 -22.57 11.11 -10.83
CA PRO A 111 -23.75 10.27 -10.63
C PRO A 111 -25.03 10.93 -11.15
N GLU A 112 -25.89 10.13 -11.77
CA GLU A 112 -27.20 10.52 -12.25
C GLU A 112 -28.23 10.64 -11.12
N LYS A 113 -29.32 11.37 -11.39
CA LYS A 113 -30.38 11.58 -10.40
C LYS A 113 -31.09 10.26 -10.09
N GLY A 114 -30.97 9.82 -8.85
CA GLY A 114 -31.59 8.59 -8.35
C GLY A 114 -30.61 7.43 -8.17
N GLU A 115 -29.34 7.58 -8.59
CA GLU A 115 -28.30 6.61 -8.27
C GLU A 115 -27.96 6.63 -6.77
N GLU A 116 -27.91 5.44 -6.16
CA GLU A 116 -27.55 5.28 -4.76
C GLU A 116 -26.03 5.27 -4.60
N ILE A 117 -25.50 6.19 -3.79
CA ILE A 117 -24.08 6.21 -3.41
C ILE A 117 -23.91 5.52 -2.06
N VAL A 118 -23.07 4.49 -2.02
CA VAL A 118 -22.73 3.75 -0.80
C VAL A 118 -21.34 4.14 -0.32
N CYS A 119 -21.15 4.11 1.00
CA CYS A 119 -19.86 4.41 1.64
C CYS A 119 -19.29 3.15 2.28
N ARG A 120 -18.24 2.59 1.67
CA ARG A 120 -17.44 1.53 2.28
C ARG A 120 -16.46 2.16 3.27
N LYS A 121 -16.35 1.55 4.45
CA LYS A 121 -15.58 2.10 5.58
C LYS A 121 -14.64 1.06 6.14
N TRP A 122 -13.46 1.51 6.57
CA TRP A 122 -12.53 0.72 7.37
C TRP A 122 -12.24 1.45 8.67
N LEU A 123 -11.86 0.69 9.70
CA LEU A 123 -11.38 1.21 10.97
C LEU A 123 -12.35 2.25 11.59
N GLY A 124 -13.63 1.89 11.70
CA GLY A 124 -14.67 2.77 12.24
C GLY A 124 -15.00 3.99 11.37
N GLY A 125 -14.55 4.02 10.11
CA GLY A 125 -14.76 5.14 9.19
C GLY A 125 -13.63 6.16 9.19
N VAL A 126 -12.46 5.85 9.78
CA VAL A 126 -11.25 6.65 9.59
C VAL A 126 -10.83 6.67 8.12
N LEU A 127 -11.00 5.54 7.43
CA LEU A 127 -10.81 5.40 5.98
C LEU A 127 -12.18 5.15 5.34
N LYS A 128 -12.45 5.85 4.24
CA LYS A 128 -13.73 5.79 3.54
C LYS A 128 -13.52 5.76 2.04
N HIS A 129 -14.37 5.03 1.35
CA HIS A 129 -14.51 5.04 -0.09
C HIS A 129 -15.99 5.17 -0.43
N TYR A 130 -16.29 5.88 -1.51
CA TYR A 130 -17.64 6.13 -1.96
C TYR A 130 -17.76 5.57 -3.37
N GLU A 131 -18.75 4.73 -3.59
CA GLU A 131 -19.00 4.08 -4.87
C GLU A 131 -20.50 4.09 -5.17
N ARG A 132 -20.85 3.99 -6.44
CA ARG A 132 -22.22 3.75 -6.86
C ARG A 132 -22.58 2.31 -6.54
N LYS A 133 -23.78 2.09 -6.03
CA LYS A 133 -24.29 0.73 -5.87
C LYS A 133 -24.59 0.18 -7.27
N ALA A 134 -23.85 -0.85 -7.69
CA ALA A 134 -24.16 -1.54 -8.94
C ALA A 134 -25.61 -2.08 -8.86
N ALA A 135 -26.38 -1.83 -9.93
CA ALA A 135 -27.77 -2.28 -10.07
C ALA A 135 -27.87 -3.82 -10.13
#